data_AF-A0A1V6IYK5-F1
#
_entry.id   AF-A0A1V6IYK5-F1
#
_cell.length_a   1.000
_cell.length_b   1.000
_cell.length_c   1.000
_cell.angle_alpha   90.00
_cell.angle_beta   90.00
_cell.angle_gamma   90.00
#
_symmetry.space_group_name_H-M   'P 1'
#
loop_
_entity.id
_entity.type
_entity.pdbx_description
1 polymer ?
#
loop_
_entity_poly.entity_id
_entity_poly.type
_entity_poly.pdbx_seq_one_letter_code
_entity_poly.pdbx_strand_id
1 'polypeptide(L)'
;MRGGKKVVNKLKKLPPFVPLPWNMLNHEAYKKLPFAASKALPYFLGKVKIAYNDPNRLSTEFSFPYNEAKLLGFALATFSKAIQDLVKFGFIDPKDKGGLRGEGKSYSFFCLSARWKLYGQPEFQPLDWKCFFPRQKQIQKVNRTASIYEKDAVNL
;
A
#
# COMPACT_ATOMS: atom_id res chain seq x y z
N MET A 1 28.05 24.66 38.76
CA MET A 1 27.72 23.24 38.47
C MET A 1 27.33 23.13 37.00
N ARG A 2 28.19 22.61 36.11
CA ARG A 2 27.90 22.47 34.67
C ARG A 2 27.19 21.15 34.42
N GLY A 3 25.93 21.19 34.00
CA GLY A 3 25.14 20.01 33.66
C GLY A 3 25.78 19.21 32.53
N GLY A 4 26.23 17.98 32.82
CA GLY A 4 26.72 17.04 31.82
C GLY A 4 25.61 16.66 30.85
N LYS A 5 25.79 16.95 29.56
CA LYS A 5 24.93 16.44 28.49
C LYS A 5 25.07 14.91 28.47
N LYS A 6 23.99 14.18 28.78
CA LYS A 6 23.93 12.73 28.60
C LYS A 6 24.15 12.42 27.11
N VAL A 7 25.30 11.83 26.77
CA VAL A 7 25.56 11.28 25.44
C VAL A 7 24.67 10.05 25.29
N VAL A 8 23.50 10.21 24.66
CA VAL A 8 22.60 9.09 24.36
C VAL A 8 23.32 8.19 23.36
N ASN A 9 23.73 7.02 23.84
CA ASN A 9 24.48 6.03 23.09
C ASN A 9 23.62 5.49 21.94
N LYS A 10 23.70 6.13 20.75
CA LYS A 10 22.90 5.81 19.54
C LYS A 10 23.22 4.43 18.91
N LEU A 11 24.09 3.63 19.53
CA LEU A 11 24.76 2.48 18.91
C LEU A 11 24.10 1.10 19.18
N LYS A 12 22.81 1.02 19.52
CA LYS A 12 22.15 -0.29 19.81
C LYS A 12 20.90 -0.59 18.99
N LYS A 13 20.61 0.17 17.94
CA LYS A 13 19.48 -0.16 17.04
C LYS A 13 20.02 -0.92 15.84
N LEU A 14 19.50 -2.13 15.64
CA LEU A 14 19.71 -2.86 14.41
C LEU A 14 19.29 -1.99 13.21
N PRO A 15 19.95 -2.13 12.06
CA PRO A 15 19.46 -1.49 10.84
C PRO A 15 18.02 -1.93 10.56
N PRO A 16 17.23 -1.11 9.84
CA PRO A 16 15.89 -1.51 9.46
C PRO A 16 15.95 -2.80 8.65
N PHE A 17 15.17 -3.80 9.06
CA PHE A 17 15.04 -5.06 8.36
C PHE A 17 13.58 -5.27 7.96
N VAL A 18 13.38 -5.99 6.86
CA VAL A 18 12.05 -6.41 6.42
C VAL A 18 11.96 -7.93 6.60
N PRO A 19 11.02 -8.43 7.43
CA PRO A 19 10.88 -9.87 7.63
C PRO A 19 10.27 -10.53 6.38
N LEU A 20 11.04 -11.41 5.75
CA LEU A 20 10.54 -12.38 4.78
C LEU A 20 10.61 -13.78 5.43
N PRO A 21 9.52 -14.26 6.04
CA PRO A 21 9.56 -15.48 6.84
C PRO A 21 9.75 -16.72 5.96
N TRP A 22 10.36 -17.76 6.53
CA TRP A 22 10.69 -19.00 5.83
C TRP A 22 9.48 -19.68 5.18
N ASN A 23 8.32 -19.60 5.83
CA ASN A 23 7.07 -20.15 5.31
C ASN A 23 6.60 -19.42 4.03
N MET A 24 6.79 -18.10 3.95
CA MET A 24 6.45 -17.31 2.77
C MET A 24 7.41 -17.62 1.63
N LEU A 25 8.71 -17.70 1.92
CA LEU A 25 9.75 -17.99 0.92
C LEU A 25 9.56 -19.37 0.28
N ASN A 26 9.14 -20.37 1.07
CA ASN A 26 8.94 -21.74 0.58
C ASN A 26 7.54 -22.03 0.06
N HIS A 27 6.61 -21.08 0.19
CA HIS A 27 5.25 -21.24 -0.30
C HIS A 27 5.21 -21.32 -1.83
N GLU A 28 4.29 -22.10 -2.37
CA GLU A 28 4.12 -22.25 -3.82
C GLU A 28 3.83 -20.92 -4.51
N ALA A 29 3.03 -20.06 -3.87
CA ALA A 29 2.76 -18.68 -4.32
C ALA A 29 4.04 -17.87 -4.58
N TYR A 30 5.04 -17.97 -3.70
CA TYR A 30 6.30 -17.23 -3.85
C TYR A 30 7.18 -17.89 -4.91
N LYS A 31 7.26 -19.23 -4.91
CA LYS A 31 8.07 -19.98 -5.89
C LYS A 31 7.62 -19.75 -7.33
N LYS A 32 6.32 -19.59 -7.58
CA LYS A 32 5.74 -19.30 -8.89
C LYS A 32 5.72 -17.80 -9.27
N LEU A 33 6.13 -16.92 -8.35
CA LEU A 33 6.12 -15.49 -8.56
C LEU A 33 7.25 -15.08 -9.54
N PRO A 34 6.98 -14.22 -10.55
CA PRO A 34 8.02 -13.76 -11.46
C PRO A 34 9.15 -13.00 -10.76
N PHE A 35 10.39 -13.12 -11.27
CA PHE A 35 11.58 -12.53 -10.63
C PHE A 35 11.44 -11.05 -10.24
N ALA A 36 10.84 -10.24 -11.10
CA ALA A 36 10.61 -8.83 -10.81
C ALA A 36 9.66 -8.61 -9.62
N ALA A 37 8.59 -9.40 -9.53
CA ALA A 37 7.64 -9.35 -8.42
C ALA A 37 8.27 -9.90 -7.13
N SER A 38 9.05 -10.99 -7.21
CA SER A 38 9.79 -11.54 -6.07
C SER A 38 10.82 -10.54 -5.51
N LYS A 39 11.51 -9.80 -6.39
CA LYS A 39 12.39 -8.69 -6.01
C LYS A 39 11.63 -7.51 -5.40
N ALA A 40 10.43 -7.22 -5.91
CA ALA A 40 9.61 -6.11 -5.42
C ALA A 40 9.01 -6.39 -4.03
N LEU A 41 8.61 -7.64 -3.75
CA LEU A 41 7.88 -8.03 -2.54
C LEU A 41 8.49 -7.49 -1.22
N PRO A 42 9.81 -7.63 -0.96
CA PRO A 42 10.41 -7.07 0.27
C PRO A 42 10.19 -5.56 0.42
N TYR A 43 10.19 -4.79 -0.68
CA TYR A 43 9.94 -3.35 -0.60
C TYR A 43 8.48 -3.06 -0.22
N PHE A 44 7.51 -3.82 -0.77
CA PHE A 44 6.10 -3.72 -0.37
C PHE A 44 5.91 -4.07 1.11
N LEU A 45 6.52 -5.16 1.58
CA LEU A 45 6.48 -5.57 3.00
C LEU A 45 7.09 -4.49 3.93
N GLY A 46 8.11 -3.78 3.45
CA GLY A 46 8.78 -2.69 4.16
C GLY A 46 8.00 -1.36 4.18
N LYS A 47 7.01 -1.17 3.30
CA LYS A 47 6.15 0.03 3.34
C LYS A 47 5.28 0.07 4.60
N VAL A 48 4.92 -1.10 5.15
CA VAL A 48 4.14 -1.20 6.38
C VAL A 48 5.07 -1.16 7.60
N LYS A 49 5.18 0.02 8.20
CA LYS A 49 6.02 0.31 9.38
C LYS A 49 5.38 -0.11 10.71
N ILE A 50 4.70 -1.25 10.71
CA ILE A 50 4.01 -1.83 11.88
C ILE A 50 4.70 -3.15 12.23
N ALA A 51 4.70 -3.53 13.51
CA ALA A 51 5.25 -4.80 13.96
C ALA A 51 4.66 -6.00 13.18
N TYR A 52 5.47 -7.04 12.99
CA TYR A 52 5.09 -8.18 12.14
C TYR A 52 3.82 -8.91 12.61
N ASN A 53 3.65 -9.07 13.93
CA ASN A 53 2.53 -9.77 14.54
C ASN A 53 1.32 -8.88 14.86
N ASP A 54 1.35 -7.60 14.47
CA ASP A 54 0.24 -6.70 14.74
C ASP A 54 -0.99 -7.07 13.90
N PRO A 55 -2.20 -7.21 14.49
CA PRO A 55 -3.42 -7.49 13.76
C PRO A 55 -3.70 -6.49 12.64
N ASN A 56 -3.31 -5.23 12.81
CA ASN A 56 -3.55 -4.15 11.85
C ASN A 56 -2.55 -4.14 10.69
N ARG A 57 -1.52 -4.99 10.70
CA ARG A 57 -0.50 -5.02 9.65
C ARG A 57 -1.10 -5.29 8.27
N LEU A 58 -2.13 -6.13 8.18
CA LEU A 58 -2.78 -6.46 6.90
C LEU A 58 -3.82 -5.42 6.48
N SER A 59 -4.44 -4.72 7.41
CA SER A 59 -5.45 -3.68 7.11
C SER A 59 -4.84 -2.31 6.78
N THR A 60 -3.57 -2.10 7.14
CA THR A 60 -2.89 -0.83 6.95
C THR A 60 -2.69 -0.51 5.48
N GLU A 61 -3.27 0.61 5.05
CA GLU A 61 -3.10 1.13 3.70
C GLU A 61 -1.73 1.79 3.53
N PHE A 62 -1.11 1.57 2.38
CA PHE A 62 0.13 2.22 1.99
C PHE A 62 0.13 2.50 0.48
N SER A 63 0.93 3.49 0.07
CA SER A 63 1.18 3.78 -1.34
C SER A 63 2.61 3.43 -1.71
N PHE A 64 2.81 3.03 -2.97
CA PHE A 64 4.14 2.80 -3.52
C PHE A 64 4.22 3.45 -4.92
N PRO A 65 4.63 4.73 -4.99
CA PRO A 65 4.65 5.47 -6.25
C PRO A 65 5.74 4.97 -7.19
N TYR A 66 5.50 5.08 -8.50
CA TYR A 66 6.43 4.68 -9.55
C TYR A 66 7.79 5.39 -9.47
N ASN A 67 7.82 6.64 -8.99
CA ASN A 67 9.07 7.38 -8.79
C ASN A 67 9.96 6.73 -7.73
N GLU A 68 9.37 6.24 -6.63
CA GLU A 68 10.12 5.51 -5.60
C GLU A 68 10.63 4.18 -6.15
N ALA A 69 9.81 3.46 -6.93
CA ALA A 69 10.23 2.22 -7.59
C ALA A 69 11.39 2.44 -8.59
N LYS A 70 11.39 3.56 -9.32
CA LYS A 70 12.47 3.92 -10.24
C LYS A 70 13.80 4.09 -9.49
N LEU A 71 13.78 4.72 -8.31
CA LEU A 71 14.97 4.87 -7.46
C LEU A 71 15.49 3.51 -6.93
N LEU A 72 14.62 2.50 -6.86
CA LEU A 72 14.97 1.12 -6.50
C LEU A 72 15.40 0.26 -7.71
N GLY A 73 15.54 0.87 -8.89
CA GLY A 73 16.02 0.23 -10.10
C GLY A 73 14.97 -0.54 -10.89
N PHE A 74 13.68 -0.27 -10.68
CA PHE A 74 12.62 -0.84 -11.52
C PHE A 74 12.31 0.05 -12.72
N ALA A 75 12.24 -0.54 -13.91
CA ALA A 75 11.60 0.10 -15.05
C ALA A 75 10.08 0.22 -14.80
N LEU A 76 9.44 1.28 -15.33
CA LEU A 76 8.04 1.58 -15.05
C LEU A 76 7.09 0.45 -15.46
N ALA A 77 7.28 -0.11 -16.67
CA ALA A 77 6.50 -1.24 -17.15
C ALA A 77 6.70 -2.50 -16.29
N THR A 78 7.95 -2.78 -15.91
CA THR A 78 8.29 -3.91 -15.04
C THR A 78 7.66 -3.76 -13.65
N PHE A 79 7.67 -2.57 -13.07
CA PHE A 79 7.04 -2.32 -11.78
C PHE A 79 5.51 -2.44 -11.85
N SER A 80 4.89 -1.90 -12.91
CA SER A 80 3.45 -2.08 -13.16
C SER A 80 3.08 -3.57 -13.25
N LYS A 81 3.91 -4.36 -13.94
CA LYS A 81 3.72 -5.79 -14.04
C LYS A 81 3.93 -6.50 -12.71
N ALA A 82 4.95 -6.11 -11.95
CA ALA A 82 5.21 -6.64 -10.61
C ALA A 82 4.02 -6.40 -9.66
N ILE A 83 3.38 -5.22 -9.69
CA ILE A 83 2.16 -4.95 -8.92
C ILE A 83 1.05 -5.93 -9.32
N GLN A 84 0.80 -6.11 -10.62
CA GLN A 84 -0.24 -7.03 -11.11
C GLN A 84 0.00 -8.45 -10.62
N ASP A 85 1.25 -8.92 -10.69
CA ASP A 85 1.60 -10.26 -10.26
C ASP A 85 1.49 -10.39 -8.72
N LEU A 86 1.95 -9.41 -7.95
CA LEU A 86 1.76 -9.42 -6.48
C LEU A 86 0.29 -9.44 -6.06
N VAL A 87 -0.59 -8.72 -6.77
CA VAL A 87 -2.05 -8.76 -6.55
C VAL A 87 -2.62 -10.12 -6.94
N LYS A 88 -2.22 -10.65 -8.10
CA LYS A 88 -2.68 -11.93 -8.62
C LYS A 88 -2.36 -13.09 -7.70
N PHE A 89 -1.14 -13.13 -7.17
CA PHE A 89 -0.67 -14.16 -6.25
C PHE A 89 -1.11 -13.94 -4.80
N GLY A 90 -1.78 -12.82 -4.50
CA GLY A 90 -2.39 -12.57 -3.20
C GLY A 90 -1.40 -12.13 -2.12
N PHE A 91 -0.29 -11.48 -2.50
CA PHE A 91 0.64 -10.86 -1.55
C PHE A 91 0.22 -9.45 -1.13
N ILE A 92 -0.46 -8.73 -2.02
CA ILE A 92 -1.02 -7.41 -1.77
C ILE A 92 -2.45 -7.33 -2.28
N ASP A 93 -3.28 -6.51 -1.64
CA ASP A 93 -4.63 -6.22 -2.09
C ASP A 93 -4.76 -4.73 -2.44
N PRO A 94 -5.35 -4.40 -3.59
CA PRO A 94 -5.61 -3.02 -3.96
C PRO A 94 -6.76 -2.44 -3.12
N LYS A 95 -6.60 -1.20 -2.64
CA LYS A 95 -7.59 -0.45 -1.87
C LYS A 95 -8.12 0.75 -2.61
N ASP A 96 -7.26 1.38 -3.41
CA ASP A 96 -7.67 2.42 -4.34
C ASP A 96 -6.74 2.44 -5.55
N LYS A 97 -7.30 2.80 -6.70
CA LYS A 97 -6.59 2.88 -7.96
C LYS A 97 -6.41 4.36 -8.30
N GLY A 98 -5.15 4.79 -8.37
CA GLY A 98 -4.81 6.10 -8.90
C GLY A 98 -5.29 6.22 -10.36
N GLY A 99 -5.63 7.43 -10.80
CA GLY A 99 -6.23 7.64 -12.13
C GLY A 99 -5.79 8.92 -12.84
N LEU A 100 -6.03 8.94 -14.16
CA LEU A 100 -5.84 10.10 -15.05
C LEU A 100 -6.83 11.25 -14.81
N ARG A 101 -7.98 10.99 -14.16
CA ARG A 101 -9.06 11.99 -13.94
C ARG A 101 -8.70 13.11 -12.94
N GLY A 102 -7.45 13.19 -12.52
CA GLY A 102 -6.88 14.32 -11.79
C GLY A 102 -5.39 14.38 -12.05
N GLU A 103 -5.00 14.77 -13.27
CA GLU A 103 -3.63 15.18 -13.64
C GLU A 103 -2.49 14.24 -13.18
N GLY A 104 -2.73 12.93 -13.05
CA GLY A 104 -1.73 11.98 -12.55
C GLY A 104 -1.30 12.19 -11.08
N LYS A 105 -2.08 12.92 -10.27
CA LYS A 105 -1.74 13.32 -8.89
C LYS A 105 -2.20 12.34 -7.80
N SER A 106 -2.89 11.26 -8.16
CA SER A 106 -3.41 10.29 -7.18
C SER A 106 -2.60 8.98 -7.20
N TYR A 107 -2.06 8.60 -6.05
CA TYR A 107 -1.35 7.33 -5.90
C TYR A 107 -2.33 6.17 -5.77
N SER A 108 -1.88 4.99 -6.19
CA SER A 108 -2.59 3.75 -5.85
C SER A 108 -2.30 3.39 -4.40
N PHE A 109 -3.33 2.94 -3.71
CA PHE A 109 -3.25 2.48 -2.33
C PHE A 109 -3.46 0.98 -2.28
N PHE A 110 -2.67 0.32 -1.43
CA PHE A 110 -2.64 -1.12 -1.25
C PHE A 110 -2.64 -1.44 0.23
N CYS A 111 -2.98 -2.68 0.56
CA CYS A 111 -2.69 -3.27 1.85
C CYS A 111 -1.98 -4.62 1.64
N LEU A 112 -1.35 -5.14 2.68
CA LEU A 112 -0.78 -6.49 2.62
C LEU A 112 -1.91 -7.52 2.62
N SER A 113 -1.68 -8.65 1.96
CA SER A 113 -2.67 -9.72 1.88
C SER A 113 -2.14 -11.01 2.46
N ALA A 114 -3.05 -11.79 3.04
CA ALA A 114 -2.80 -13.17 3.46
C ALA A 114 -3.32 -14.19 2.44
N ARG A 115 -3.91 -13.74 1.32
CA ARG A 115 -4.49 -14.61 0.27
C ARG A 115 -3.46 -15.57 -0.32
N TRP A 116 -2.19 -15.19 -0.39
CA TRP A 116 -1.11 -16.06 -0.85
C TRP A 116 -1.02 -17.38 -0.08
N LYS A 117 -1.45 -17.44 1.19
CA LYS A 117 -1.46 -18.68 1.99
C LYS A 117 -2.45 -19.73 1.48
N LEU A 118 -3.49 -19.28 0.78
CA LEU A 118 -4.50 -20.13 0.17
C LEU A 118 -4.17 -20.47 -1.28
N TYR A 119 -3.10 -19.91 -1.84
CA TYR A 119 -2.74 -20.13 -3.24
C TYR A 119 -2.53 -21.62 -3.54
N GLY A 120 -3.22 -22.13 -4.56
CA GLY A 120 -3.24 -23.56 -4.91
C GLY A 120 -4.40 -24.33 -4.30
N GLN A 121 -5.14 -23.74 -3.34
CA GLN A 121 -6.34 -24.31 -2.76
C GLN A 121 -7.61 -23.83 -3.52
N PRO A 122 -8.72 -24.59 -3.47
CA PRO A 122 -9.99 -24.18 -4.06
C PRO A 122 -10.53 -22.86 -3.51
N GLU A 123 -10.20 -22.52 -2.27
CA GLU A 123 -10.60 -21.28 -1.59
C GLU A 123 -9.79 -20.06 -2.05
N PHE A 124 -8.77 -20.24 -2.88
CA PHE A 124 -8.01 -19.13 -3.42
C PHE A 124 -8.89 -18.28 -4.32
N GLN A 125 -9.14 -17.05 -3.89
CA GLN A 125 -9.80 -16.04 -4.71
C GLN A 125 -8.73 -15.26 -5.50
N PRO A 126 -8.52 -15.52 -6.81
CA PRO A 126 -7.64 -14.69 -7.61
C PRO A 126 -8.24 -13.30 -7.78
N LEU A 127 -7.38 -12.28 -7.86
CA LEU A 127 -7.78 -10.90 -8.10
C LEU A 127 -6.97 -10.37 -9.28
N ASP A 128 -7.66 -9.85 -10.28
CA ASP A 128 -7.01 -9.15 -11.39
C ASP A 128 -7.03 -7.64 -11.15
N TRP A 129 -5.84 -7.04 -11.08
CA TRP A 129 -5.64 -5.60 -10.99
C TRP A 129 -6.34 -4.80 -12.10
N LYS A 130 -6.51 -5.39 -13.29
CA LYS A 130 -7.21 -4.75 -14.41
C LYS A 130 -8.69 -4.55 -14.10
N CYS A 131 -9.31 -5.50 -13.41
CA CYS A 131 -10.73 -5.51 -13.06
C CYS A 131 -11.04 -4.73 -11.76
N PHE A 132 -10.01 -4.30 -11.03
CA PHE A 132 -10.22 -3.50 -9.82
C PHE A 132 -10.67 -2.07 -10.16
N PHE A 133 -11.84 -1.69 -9.64
CA PHE A 133 -12.41 -0.36 -9.76
C PHE A 133 -11.93 0.55 -8.61
N PRO A 134 -11.61 1.83 -8.90
CA PRO A 134 -11.24 2.78 -7.86
C PRO A 134 -12.36 3.01 -6.86
N ARG A 135 -12.01 3.47 -5.66
CA ARG A 135 -12.97 3.84 -4.63
C ARG A 135 -13.90 4.94 -5.18
N GLN A 136 -15.21 4.70 -5.19
CA GLN A 136 -16.16 5.76 -5.53
C GLN A 136 -16.06 6.87 -4.48
N LYS A 137 -15.69 8.07 -4.91
CA LYS A 137 -15.74 9.24 -4.03
C LYS A 137 -17.20 9.53 -3.72
N GLN A 138 -17.57 9.54 -2.44
CA GLN A 138 -18.85 10.12 -2.04
C GLN A 138 -18.82 11.60 -2.44
N ILE A 139 -19.57 11.95 -3.49
CA ILE A 139 -19.78 13.35 -3.86
C ILE A 139 -20.63 13.94 -2.74
N GLN A 140 -20.03 14.67 -1.81
CA GLN A 140 -20.79 15.52 -0.89
C GLN A 140 -21.48 16.57 -1.76
N LYS A 141 -22.79 16.39 -2.01
CA LYS A 141 -23.64 17.44 -2.57
C LYS A 141 -23.70 18.55 -1.53
N VAL A 142 -22.84 19.55 -1.66
CA VAL A 142 -22.97 20.80 -0.92
C VAL A 142 -24.29 21.43 -1.37
N ASN A 143 -25.34 21.31 -0.55
CA ASN A 143 -26.61 21.97 -0.78
C ASN A 143 -26.40 23.49 -0.68
N ARG A 144 -26.17 24.15 -1.82
CA ARG A 144 -26.01 25.61 -1.94
C ARG A 144 -27.29 26.40 -1.61
N THR A 145 -28.41 25.72 -1.37
CA THR A 145 -29.73 26.33 -1.18
C THR A 145 -29.94 26.99 0.19
N ALA A 146 -29.12 26.67 1.21
CA ALA A 146 -29.25 27.28 2.53
C ALA A 146 -28.65 28.70 2.65
N SER A 147 -27.77 29.11 1.71
CA SER A 147 -27.06 30.40 1.78
C SER A 147 -27.87 31.61 1.29
N ILE A 148 -29.03 31.39 0.66
CA ILE A 148 -29.82 32.49 0.07
C ILE A 148 -30.79 33.07 1.11
N TYR A 149 -31.42 32.21 1.93
CA TYR A 149 -32.42 32.65 2.92
C TYR A 149 -31.83 33.22 4.23
N GLU A 150 -30.54 33.04 4.49
CA GLU A 150 -29.88 33.57 5.70
C GLU A 150 -29.40 35.02 5.52
N LYS A 151 -29.32 35.52 4.29
CA LYS A 151 -28.94 36.92 4.01
C LYS A 151 -30.11 37.89 4.07
N ASP A 152 -31.34 37.40 3.91
CA ASP A 152 -32.55 38.24 3.92
C ASP A 152 -33.15 38.42 5.33
N ALA A 153 -32.70 37.63 6.31
CA ALA A 153 -33.19 37.68 7.70
C ALA A 153 -32.47 38.71 8.60
N VAL A 154 -31.49 39.45 8.07
CA VAL A 154 -30.68 40.43 8.83
C VAL A 154 -31.03 41.88 8.47
N ASN A 155 -32.01 42.11 7.58
CA ASN A 155 -32.42 43.44 7.13
C ASN A 155 -33.94 43.71 7.33
N LEU A 156 -34.49 43.32 8.48
CA LEU A 156 -35.81 43.76 8.96
C LEU A 156 -35.70 44.31 10.38
#